data_AF-A0AAE3VML8-F1
#
_entry.id   AF-A0AAE3VML8-F1
#
_cell.length_a   1.000
_cell.length_b   1.000
_cell.length_c   1.000
_cell.angle_alpha   90.00
_cell.angle_beta   90.00
_cell.angle_gamma   90.00
#
_symmetry.space_group_name_H-M   'P 1'
#
loop_
_entity.id
_entity.type
_entity.pdbx_description
1 polymer ?
#
loop_
_entity_poly.entity_id
_entity_poly.type
_entity_poly.pdbx_seq_one_letter_code
_entity_poly.pdbx_strand_id
1 'polypeptide(L)'
;MTRPYSQIPGAEALIERVSKALVLAHPDCQARLTAGQEIGVPAAVTRTLAMGRPVAINGWLRWCAELELDPVTGKRLGKAVPPYEGGDFLWWMWGCGVHLTRVTRGDLSLRDLARQAGISPATASRMEHGEAMSVAAVAAVSRAIDLHPHAYCAPVFVGLVSRGTGTETLPPRGGERGDREGARGEERRRRDREDQSRGGECVARPGGVK
;
A
#
# COMPACT_ATOMS: atom_id res chain seq x y z
N MET A 1 14.65 -2.10 -6.58
CA MET A 1 13.73 -3.09 -7.19
C MET A 1 12.90 -3.75 -6.09
N THR A 2 11.59 -3.54 -6.11
CA THR A 2 10.61 -4.19 -5.23
C THR A 2 10.44 -5.65 -5.65
N ARG A 3 10.57 -6.61 -4.74
CA ARG A 3 10.23 -8.01 -5.05
C ARG A 3 8.75 -8.08 -5.46
N PRO A 4 8.39 -8.83 -6.51
CA PRO A 4 7.00 -9.03 -6.88
C PRO A 4 6.23 -9.70 -5.72
N TYR A 5 4.96 -9.32 -5.57
CA TYR A 5 4.06 -9.76 -4.51
C TYR A 5 4.02 -11.28 -4.29
N SER A 6 4.16 -12.06 -5.38
CA SER A 6 4.19 -13.53 -5.38
C SER A 6 5.34 -14.16 -4.60
N GLN A 7 6.36 -13.39 -4.20
CA GLN A 7 7.51 -13.90 -3.46
C GLN A 7 7.37 -13.84 -1.93
N ILE A 8 6.29 -13.28 -1.39
CA ILE A 8 6.05 -13.29 0.07
C ILE A 8 5.45 -14.66 0.43
N PRO A 9 6.12 -15.47 1.30
CA PRO A 9 5.64 -16.80 1.63
C PRO A 9 4.19 -16.81 2.16
N GLY A 10 3.33 -17.54 1.47
CA GLY A 10 1.91 -17.71 1.85
C GLY A 10 0.98 -16.56 1.43
N ALA A 11 1.46 -15.55 0.71
CA ALA A 11 0.66 -14.43 0.24
C ALA A 11 -0.48 -14.84 -0.71
N GLU A 12 -0.18 -15.71 -1.67
CA GLU A 12 -1.17 -16.24 -2.62
C GLU A 12 -2.19 -17.11 -1.91
N ALA A 13 -1.73 -18.01 -1.03
CA ALA A 13 -2.61 -18.86 -0.23
C ALA A 13 -3.54 -18.04 0.70
N LEU A 14 -3.07 -16.90 1.22
CA LEU A 14 -3.89 -16.01 2.04
C LEU A 14 -5.02 -15.38 1.21
N ILE A 15 -4.69 -14.77 0.07
CA ILE A 15 -5.71 -14.19 -0.84
C ILE A 15 -6.68 -15.25 -1.31
N GLU A 16 -6.17 -16.41 -1.71
CA GLU A 16 -6.98 -17.51 -2.21
C GLU A 16 -7.98 -17.99 -1.15
N ARG A 17 -7.58 -18.11 0.13
CA ARG A 17 -8.49 -18.48 1.23
C ARG A 17 -9.63 -17.47 1.39
N VAL A 18 -9.31 -16.18 1.44
CA VAL A 18 -10.32 -15.13 1.62
C VAL A 18 -11.22 -15.03 0.39
N SER A 19 -10.65 -15.13 -0.81
CA SER A 19 -11.41 -15.17 -2.07
C SER A 19 -12.38 -16.35 -2.09
N LYS A 20 -11.95 -17.54 -1.70
CA LYS A 20 -12.83 -18.72 -1.63
C LYS A 20 -13.93 -18.53 -0.60
N ALA A 21 -13.60 -18.00 0.59
CA ALA A 21 -14.60 -17.71 1.62
C ALA A 21 -15.65 -16.69 1.14
N LEU A 22 -15.22 -15.64 0.44
CA LEU A 22 -16.10 -14.66 -0.18
C LEU A 22 -17.07 -15.31 -1.18
N VAL A 23 -16.56 -16.16 -2.09
CA VAL A 23 -17.40 -16.86 -3.08
C VAL A 23 -18.34 -17.87 -2.43
N LEU A 24 -17.92 -18.54 -1.34
CA LEU A 24 -18.78 -19.48 -0.63
C LEU A 24 -19.90 -18.78 0.15
N ALA A 25 -19.58 -17.67 0.83
CA ALA A 25 -20.57 -16.89 1.59
C ALA A 25 -21.56 -16.17 0.67
N HIS A 26 -21.10 -15.72 -0.50
CA HIS A 26 -21.90 -14.99 -1.48
C HIS A 26 -21.68 -15.61 -2.88
N PRO A 27 -22.37 -16.72 -3.22
CA PRO A 27 -22.15 -17.42 -4.49
C PRO A 27 -22.48 -16.57 -5.71
N ASP A 28 -23.56 -15.80 -5.60
CA ASP A 28 -24.04 -14.94 -6.67
C ASP A 28 -23.20 -13.66 -6.81
N CYS A 29 -23.03 -13.18 -8.05
CA CYS A 29 -22.26 -11.96 -8.33
C CYS A 29 -22.95 -10.72 -7.75
N GLN A 30 -24.27 -10.62 -7.90
CA GLN A 30 -25.05 -9.50 -7.36
C GLN A 30 -25.03 -9.52 -5.84
N ALA A 31 -25.18 -10.69 -5.21
CA ALA A 31 -25.09 -10.84 -3.75
C ALA A 31 -23.75 -10.32 -3.20
N ARG A 32 -22.63 -10.62 -3.86
CA ARG A 32 -21.30 -10.08 -3.49
C ARG A 32 -21.23 -8.57 -3.59
N LEU A 33 -21.78 -8.01 -4.65
CA LEU A 33 -21.75 -6.56 -4.87
C LEU A 33 -22.62 -5.82 -3.86
N THR A 34 -23.81 -6.35 -3.54
CA THR A 34 -24.69 -5.80 -2.51
C THR A 34 -24.02 -5.83 -1.14
N ALA A 35 -23.52 -7.00 -0.71
CA ALA A 35 -22.80 -7.12 0.56
C ALA A 35 -21.57 -6.18 0.61
N GLY A 36 -20.83 -6.09 -0.50
CA GLY A 36 -19.72 -5.14 -0.63
C GLY A 36 -20.15 -3.69 -0.44
N GLN A 37 -21.28 -3.26 -1.00
CA GLN A 37 -21.82 -1.91 -0.80
C GLN A 37 -22.23 -1.66 0.65
N GLU A 38 -22.86 -2.64 1.31
CA GLU A 38 -23.29 -2.53 2.71
C GLU A 38 -22.11 -2.28 3.66
N ILE A 39 -20.97 -2.94 3.41
CA ILE A 39 -19.72 -2.72 4.17
C ILE A 39 -18.84 -1.60 3.61
N GLY A 40 -19.33 -0.84 2.62
CA GLY A 40 -18.63 0.31 2.03
C GLY A 40 -17.41 -0.06 1.16
N VAL A 41 -17.34 -1.26 0.61
CA VAL A 41 -16.28 -1.70 -0.32
C VAL A 41 -16.70 -1.45 -1.78
N PRO A 42 -15.89 -0.74 -2.59
CA PRO A 42 -16.21 -0.50 -3.99
C PRO A 42 -16.37 -1.80 -4.80
N ALA A 43 -17.33 -1.83 -5.73
CA ALA A 43 -17.60 -2.98 -6.59
C ALA A 43 -16.36 -3.52 -7.32
N ALA A 44 -15.46 -2.63 -7.77
CA ALA A 44 -14.21 -3.00 -8.42
C ALA A 44 -13.30 -3.82 -7.49
N VAL A 45 -13.20 -3.43 -6.22
CA VAL A 45 -12.40 -4.13 -5.20
C VAL A 45 -13.00 -5.51 -4.91
N THR A 46 -14.32 -5.60 -4.75
CA THR A 46 -15.02 -6.87 -4.53
C THR A 46 -14.80 -7.85 -5.68
N ARG A 47 -14.94 -7.40 -6.93
CA ARG A 47 -14.69 -8.24 -8.11
C ARG A 47 -13.25 -8.70 -8.18
N THR A 48 -12.29 -7.81 -7.94
CA THR A 48 -10.85 -8.16 -7.92
C THR A 48 -10.56 -9.20 -6.85
N LEU A 49 -11.08 -9.04 -5.63
CA LEU A 49 -10.90 -10.01 -4.55
C LEU A 49 -11.52 -11.36 -4.90
N ALA A 50 -12.73 -11.39 -5.46
CA ALA A 50 -13.41 -12.63 -5.85
C ALA A 50 -12.69 -13.40 -6.97
N MET A 51 -11.83 -12.73 -7.75
CA MET A 51 -10.95 -13.35 -8.74
C MET A 51 -9.63 -13.85 -8.13
N GLY A 52 -9.47 -13.83 -6.81
CA GLY A 52 -8.22 -14.21 -6.14
C GLY A 52 -7.07 -13.24 -6.41
N ARG A 53 -7.36 -11.96 -6.69
CA ARG A 53 -6.34 -10.95 -6.98
C ARG A 53 -6.11 -10.03 -5.77
N PRO A 54 -4.89 -9.45 -5.64
CA PRO A 54 -4.59 -8.48 -4.58
C PRO A 54 -5.50 -7.24 -4.65
N VAL A 55 -5.89 -6.75 -3.47
CA VAL A 55 -6.72 -5.56 -3.29
C VAL A 55 -6.10 -4.59 -2.29
N ALA A 56 -6.64 -3.38 -2.21
CA ALA A 56 -6.25 -2.39 -1.21
C ALA A 56 -6.60 -2.86 0.21
N ILE A 57 -5.79 -2.45 1.19
CA ILE A 57 -5.90 -2.92 2.58
C ILE A 57 -7.27 -2.65 3.21
N ASN A 58 -7.89 -1.49 2.98
CA ASN A 58 -9.20 -1.18 3.58
C ASN A 58 -10.28 -2.13 3.08
N GLY A 59 -10.29 -2.43 1.77
CA GLY A 59 -11.22 -3.40 1.21
C GLY A 59 -10.97 -4.83 1.71
N TRP A 60 -9.70 -5.19 1.90
CA TRP A 60 -9.30 -6.47 2.50
C TRP A 60 -9.82 -6.62 3.94
N LEU A 61 -9.56 -5.63 4.79
CA LEU A 61 -9.95 -5.68 6.21
C LEU A 61 -11.47 -5.71 6.38
N ARG A 62 -12.21 -4.93 5.58
CA ARG A 62 -13.68 -4.94 5.57
C ARG A 62 -14.24 -6.32 5.22
N TRP A 63 -13.75 -6.94 4.15
CA TRP A 63 -14.18 -8.30 3.78
C TRP A 63 -13.78 -9.35 4.79
N CYS A 64 -12.60 -9.22 5.40
CA CYS A 64 -12.19 -10.13 6.47
C CYS A 64 -13.11 -9.99 7.69
N ALA A 65 -13.46 -8.77 8.09
CA ALA A 65 -14.40 -8.54 9.19
C ALA A 65 -15.80 -9.13 8.90
N GLU A 66 -16.34 -8.87 7.71
CA GLU A 66 -17.65 -9.39 7.26
C GLU A 66 -17.69 -10.93 7.25
N LEU A 67 -16.63 -11.56 6.76
CA LEU A 67 -16.53 -13.02 6.68
C LEU A 67 -16.10 -13.68 7.99
N GLU A 68 -15.92 -12.88 9.06
CA GLU A 68 -15.35 -13.27 10.34
C GLU A 68 -14.01 -14.01 10.20
N LEU A 69 -13.13 -13.49 9.36
CA LEU A 69 -11.79 -14.00 9.10
C LEU A 69 -10.73 -13.08 9.69
N ASP A 70 -9.68 -13.69 10.23
CA ASP A 70 -8.45 -13.01 10.61
C ASP A 70 -7.72 -12.55 9.33
N PRO A 71 -7.49 -11.24 9.14
CA PRO A 71 -6.85 -10.70 7.93
C PRO A 71 -5.38 -11.11 7.77
N VAL A 72 -4.75 -11.63 8.82
CA VAL A 72 -3.36 -12.09 8.85
C VAL A 72 -3.25 -13.55 8.43
N THR A 73 -4.17 -14.40 8.91
CA THR A 73 -4.10 -15.85 8.68
C THR A 73 -5.11 -16.35 7.65
N GLY A 74 -6.20 -15.63 7.42
CA GLY A 74 -7.34 -16.04 6.60
C GLY A 74 -8.15 -17.19 7.22
N LYS A 75 -7.98 -17.43 8.53
CA LYS A 75 -8.77 -18.40 9.32
C LYS A 75 -9.92 -17.68 10.03
N ARG A 76 -10.89 -18.41 10.55
CA ARG A 76 -11.97 -17.82 11.36
C ARG A 76 -11.39 -17.05 12.56
N LEU A 77 -11.95 -15.87 12.83
CA LEU A 77 -11.56 -15.01 13.94
C LEU A 77 -11.68 -15.76 15.26
N GLY A 78 -10.60 -15.75 16.04
CA GLY A 78 -10.65 -16.14 17.45
C GLY A 78 -11.05 -14.95 18.33
N LYS A 79 -11.46 -15.23 19.58
CA LYS A 79 -11.83 -14.20 20.58
C LYS A 79 -10.74 -13.16 20.88
N ALA A 80 -9.48 -13.43 20.52
CA ALA A 80 -8.33 -12.58 20.82
C ALA A 80 -8.06 -11.49 19.77
N VAL A 81 -8.80 -11.46 18.66
CA VAL A 81 -8.58 -10.49 17.59
C VAL A 81 -9.34 -9.19 17.88
N PRO A 82 -8.69 -8.01 17.80
CA PRO A 82 -9.39 -6.73 17.94
C PRO A 82 -10.55 -6.60 16.94
N PRO A 83 -11.72 -6.09 17.36
CA PRO A 83 -12.83 -5.87 16.45
C PRO A 83 -12.43 -4.85 15.38
N TYR A 84 -12.92 -5.05 14.16
CA TYR A 84 -12.76 -4.06 13.10
C TYR A 84 -13.84 -2.99 13.26
N GLU A 85 -13.43 -1.75 13.51
CA GLU A 85 -14.36 -0.65 13.78
C GLU A 85 -14.85 0.07 12.52
N GLY A 86 -14.50 -0.39 11.30
CA GLY A 86 -15.03 0.15 10.04
C GLY A 86 -14.22 1.27 9.38
N GLY A 87 -13.26 1.88 10.09
CA GLY A 87 -12.53 3.03 9.58
C GLY A 87 -11.35 2.67 8.67
N ASP A 88 -10.70 3.72 8.17
CA ASP A 88 -9.55 3.59 7.27
C ASP A 88 -8.31 3.10 8.02
N PHE A 89 -7.49 2.31 7.35
CA PHE A 89 -6.20 1.88 7.87
C PHE A 89 -5.22 3.06 7.93
N LEU A 90 -4.71 3.34 9.13
CA LEU A 90 -3.85 4.48 9.41
C LEU A 90 -2.38 4.07 9.28
N TRP A 91 -1.83 4.20 8.07
CA TRP A 91 -0.47 3.76 7.75
C TRP A 91 0.61 4.35 8.66
N TRP A 92 0.50 5.62 9.05
CA TRP A 92 1.47 6.24 9.96
C TRP A 92 1.44 5.60 11.36
N MET A 93 0.24 5.29 11.89
CA MET A 93 0.13 4.60 13.19
C MET A 93 0.66 3.17 13.10
N TRP A 94 0.38 2.49 11.99
CA TRP A 94 0.93 1.17 11.72
C TRP A 94 2.46 1.20 11.73
N GLY A 95 3.07 2.15 11.00
CA GLY A 95 4.53 2.32 10.97
C GLY A 95 5.14 2.57 12.35
N CYS A 96 4.51 3.45 13.14
CA CYS A 96 4.89 3.67 14.54
C CYS A 96 4.74 2.40 15.39
N GLY A 97 3.66 1.65 15.23
CA GLY A 97 3.41 0.40 15.94
C GLY A 97 4.47 -0.66 15.64
N VAL A 98 4.82 -0.83 14.36
CA VAL A 98 5.90 -1.71 13.92
C VAL A 98 7.22 -1.30 14.56
N HIS A 99 7.58 -0.01 14.49
CA HIS A 99 8.80 0.52 15.08
C HIS A 99 8.86 0.28 16.60
N LEU A 100 7.83 0.70 17.34
CA LEU A 100 7.75 0.57 18.80
C LEU A 100 7.82 -0.89 19.25
N THR A 101 7.11 -1.78 18.57
CA THR A 101 7.13 -3.22 18.90
C THR A 101 8.51 -3.81 18.65
N ARG A 102 9.15 -3.42 17.54
CA ARG A 102 10.50 -3.87 17.19
C ARG A 102 11.54 -3.46 18.24
N VAL A 103 11.53 -2.19 18.66
CA VAL A 103 12.50 -1.68 19.66
C VAL A 103 12.24 -2.24 21.06
N THR A 104 10.98 -2.42 21.44
CA THR A 104 10.63 -2.92 22.80
C THR A 104 10.81 -4.43 22.97
N ARG A 105 10.73 -5.23 21.90
CA ARG A 105 10.95 -6.69 21.94
C ARG A 105 12.43 -7.12 21.94
N GLY A 106 13.34 -6.25 22.39
CA GLY A 106 14.78 -6.53 22.46
C GLY A 106 15.58 -5.97 21.30
N ASP A 107 15.19 -4.80 20.80
CA ASP A 107 15.89 -4.05 19.75
C ASP A 107 16.15 -4.87 18.47
N LEU A 108 15.10 -5.54 17.99
CA LEU A 108 15.15 -6.32 16.76
C LEU A 108 15.60 -5.39 15.61
N SER A 109 16.63 -5.74 14.83
CA SER A 109 17.02 -4.86 13.72
C SER A 109 15.98 -4.90 12.59
N LEU A 110 15.92 -3.85 11.77
CA LEU A 110 15.09 -3.84 10.56
C LEU A 110 15.39 -5.01 9.61
N ARG A 111 16.66 -5.46 9.57
CA ARG A 111 17.08 -6.61 8.77
C ARG A 111 16.54 -7.92 9.34
N ASP A 112 16.54 -8.06 10.66
CA ASP A 112 16.01 -9.24 11.33
C ASP A 112 14.48 -9.32 11.17
N LEU A 113 13.77 -8.20 11.31
CA LEU A 113 12.34 -8.11 11.02
C LEU A 113 12.05 -8.53 9.58
N ALA A 114 12.79 -7.98 8.61
CA ALA A 114 12.60 -8.32 7.20
C ALA A 114 12.83 -9.81 6.93
N ARG A 115 13.86 -10.41 7.56
CA ARG A 115 14.13 -11.85 7.47
C ARG A 115 13.01 -12.68 8.08
N GLN A 116 12.53 -12.33 9.28
CA GLN A 116 11.44 -13.05 9.95
C GLN A 116 10.13 -12.98 9.17
N ALA A 117 9.79 -11.82 8.60
CA ALA A 117 8.60 -11.62 7.78
C ALA A 117 8.78 -12.12 6.33
N GLY A 118 9.98 -12.54 5.92
CA GLY A 118 10.23 -12.97 4.53
C GLY A 118 10.05 -11.84 3.50
N ILE A 119 10.31 -10.59 3.88
CA ILE A 119 10.23 -9.40 3.01
C ILE A 119 11.61 -8.77 2.80
N SER A 120 11.71 -7.78 1.92
CA SER A 120 12.96 -7.02 1.75
C SER A 120 13.15 -5.99 2.88
N PRO A 121 14.40 -5.67 3.28
CA PRO A 121 14.67 -4.58 4.23
C PRO A 121 14.12 -3.22 3.77
N ALA A 122 14.10 -2.97 2.45
CA ALA A 122 13.50 -1.76 1.89
C ALA A 122 11.97 -1.72 2.11
N THR A 123 11.29 -2.86 2.01
CA THR A 123 9.85 -2.97 2.34
C THR A 123 9.61 -2.72 3.83
N ALA A 124 10.42 -3.33 4.71
CA ALA A 124 10.33 -3.11 6.15
C ALA A 124 10.55 -1.63 6.51
N SER A 125 11.57 -0.99 5.91
CA SER A 125 11.84 0.44 6.09
C SER A 125 10.66 1.31 5.68
N ARG A 126 10.14 1.17 4.45
CA ARG A 126 8.98 1.94 4.00
C ARG A 126 7.75 1.75 4.90
N MET A 127 7.56 0.53 5.41
CA MET A 127 6.48 0.24 6.34
C MET A 127 6.62 1.00 7.66
N GLU A 128 7.82 1.07 8.25
CA GLU A 128 8.05 1.91 9.46
C GLU A 128 7.82 3.39 9.21
N HIS A 129 8.05 3.86 7.98
CA HIS A 129 7.77 5.24 7.58
C HIS A 129 6.28 5.48 7.23
N GLY A 130 5.42 4.49 7.42
CA GLY A 130 3.99 4.61 7.19
C GLY A 130 3.61 4.73 5.71
N GLU A 131 4.41 4.16 4.81
CA GLU A 131 4.02 4.06 3.40
C GLU A 131 3.03 2.90 3.18
N ALA A 132 2.17 3.07 2.17
CA ALA A 132 1.19 2.06 1.81
C ALA A 132 1.82 0.80 1.23
N MET A 133 1.51 -0.35 1.83
CA MET A 133 2.06 -1.67 1.46
C MET A 133 0.97 -2.63 0.97
N SER A 134 1.40 -3.74 0.38
CA SER A 134 0.49 -4.82 0.01
C SER A 134 -0.05 -5.53 1.25
N VAL A 135 -1.26 -6.10 1.13
CA VAL A 135 -1.90 -6.93 2.16
C VAL A 135 -0.95 -8.02 2.67
N ALA A 136 -0.26 -8.74 1.77
CA ALA A 136 0.67 -9.78 2.19
C ALA A 136 1.86 -9.26 3.00
N ALA A 137 2.40 -8.08 2.66
CA ALA A 137 3.49 -7.51 3.45
C ALA A 137 3.00 -7.14 4.86
N VAL A 138 1.80 -6.54 4.96
CA VAL A 138 1.16 -6.23 6.25
C VAL A 138 0.95 -7.52 7.05
N ALA A 139 0.34 -8.55 6.46
CA ALA A 139 0.10 -9.84 7.12
C ALA A 139 1.41 -10.56 7.51
N ALA A 140 2.46 -10.47 6.70
CA ALA A 140 3.75 -11.07 7.01
C ALA A 140 4.42 -10.40 8.21
N VAL A 141 4.43 -9.06 8.25
CA VAL A 141 4.96 -8.31 9.40
C VAL A 141 4.10 -8.53 10.64
N SER A 142 2.77 -8.49 10.49
CA SER A 142 1.81 -8.78 11.57
C SER A 142 2.11 -10.11 12.27
N ARG A 143 2.43 -11.17 11.51
CA ARG A 143 2.84 -12.47 12.08
C ARG A 143 4.20 -12.42 12.77
N ALA A 144 5.17 -11.70 12.19
CA ALA A 144 6.53 -11.67 12.70
C ALA A 144 6.62 -10.96 14.07
N ILE A 145 5.84 -9.90 14.26
CA ILE A 145 5.87 -9.08 15.49
C ILE A 145 4.58 -9.12 16.28
N ASP A 146 3.66 -10.04 15.96
CA ASP A 146 2.41 -10.30 16.67
C ASP A 146 1.60 -9.00 16.91
N LEU A 147 1.42 -8.25 15.81
CA LEU A 147 0.56 -7.07 15.75
C LEU A 147 -0.62 -7.36 14.84
N HIS A 148 -1.82 -6.95 15.26
CA HIS A 148 -3.01 -7.18 14.46
C HIS A 148 -3.42 -5.92 13.67
N PRO A 149 -3.63 -5.98 12.33
CA PRO A 149 -3.97 -4.82 11.51
C PRO A 149 -5.22 -4.06 11.95
N HIS A 150 -6.23 -4.73 12.51
CA HIS A 150 -7.43 -4.07 13.01
C HIS A 150 -7.16 -3.01 14.09
N ALA A 151 -6.10 -3.17 14.90
CA ALA A 151 -5.73 -2.21 15.94
C ALA A 151 -5.24 -0.85 15.38
N TYR A 152 -5.02 -0.77 14.06
CA TYR A 152 -4.49 0.41 13.38
C TYR A 152 -5.49 1.00 12.38
N CYS A 153 -6.78 0.65 12.52
CA CYS A 153 -7.86 1.29 11.79
C CYS A 153 -8.38 2.48 12.60
N ALA A 154 -8.77 3.55 11.92
CA ALA A 154 -9.44 4.66 12.57
C ALA A 154 -10.76 4.17 13.21
N PRO A 155 -11.11 4.64 14.40
CA PRO A 155 -12.45 4.41 14.94
C PRO A 155 -13.49 5.12 14.05
N VAL A 156 -14.62 4.46 13.78
CA VAL A 156 -15.76 5.14 13.14
C VAL A 156 -16.48 5.92 14.22
N PHE A 157 -16.25 7.24 14.24
CA PHE A 157 -17.00 8.14 15.11
C PHE A 157 -18.42 8.32 14.56
N VAL A 158 -19.34 7.42 14.93
CA VAL A 158 -20.76 7.56 14.64
C VAL A 158 -21.31 8.69 15.51
N GLY A 159 -21.64 9.84 14.93
CA GLY A 159 -22.38 10.92 15.61
C GLY A 159 -21.67 12.26 15.76
N LEU A 160 -20.39 12.39 15.37
CA LEU A 160 -19.84 13.70 15.03
C LEU A 160 -20.37 14.05 13.66
N VAL A 161 -21.56 14.67 13.65
CA VAL A 161 -22.08 15.41 12.50
C VAL A 161 -20.90 16.14 11.89
N SER A 162 -20.54 15.73 10.68
CA SER A 162 -19.66 16.50 9.82
C SER A 162 -20.37 17.84 9.62
N ARG A 163 -20.15 18.79 10.55
CA ARG A 163 -20.39 20.21 10.28
C ARG A 163 -19.56 20.44 9.04
N GLY A 164 -20.26 20.67 7.94
CA GLY A 164 -19.76 20.40 6.63
C GLY A 164 -18.36 20.95 6.44
N THR A 165 -17.61 20.27 5.60
CA THR A 165 -16.77 20.95 4.62
C THR A 165 -17.68 21.85 3.77
N GLY A 166 -18.29 22.87 4.39
CA GLY A 166 -18.46 24.13 3.73
C GLY A 166 -17.08 24.47 3.22
N THR A 167 -17.02 24.75 1.93
CA THR A 167 -15.92 25.44 1.28
C THR A 167 -15.74 26.77 2.01
N GLU A 168 -15.13 26.73 3.20
CA GLU A 168 -14.51 27.89 3.78
C GLU A 168 -13.22 28.06 2.97
N THR A 169 -13.40 28.77 1.86
CA THR A 169 -12.34 29.33 1.04
C THR A 169 -11.40 30.05 2.00
N LEU A 170 -10.33 29.36 2.41
CA LEU A 170 -9.21 29.98 3.08
C LEU A 170 -8.84 31.20 2.23
N PRO A 171 -8.84 32.42 2.79
CA PRO A 171 -8.31 33.55 2.06
C PRO A 171 -6.89 33.18 1.62
N PRO A 172 -6.50 33.50 0.38
CA PRO A 172 -5.17 33.18 -0.10
C PRO A 172 -4.16 33.70 0.90
N ARG A 173 -3.32 32.80 1.44
CA ARG A 173 -2.14 33.22 2.19
C ARG A 173 -1.31 34.07 1.24
N GLY A 174 -1.39 35.39 1.44
CA GLY A 174 -0.45 36.35 0.89
C GLY A 174 0.94 35.95 1.36
N GLY A 175 1.66 35.27 0.48
CA GLY A 175 3.01 34.79 0.69
C GLY A 175 3.78 35.01 -0.60
N GLU A 176 4.31 36.21 -0.73
CA GLU A 176 5.28 36.61 -1.74
C GLU A 176 6.42 35.59 -1.83
N ARG A 177 6.40 34.73 -2.85
CA ARG A 177 7.54 34.02 -3.43
C ARG A 177 7.20 33.87 -4.92
N GLY A 178 7.71 34.68 -5.83
CA GLY A 178 9.12 34.96 -6.02
C GLY A 178 9.55 34.23 -7.29
N ASP A 179 9.35 34.88 -8.43
CA ASP A 179 9.67 34.48 -9.80
C ASP A 179 11.12 33.98 -9.98
N ARG A 180 11.41 32.70 -9.73
CA ARG A 180 12.75 32.13 -9.96
C ARG A 180 12.79 30.73 -10.57
N GLU A 181 11.77 30.32 -11.31
CA GLU A 181 11.76 28.99 -11.97
C GLU A 181 11.80 29.03 -13.50
N GLY A 182 11.91 30.21 -14.12
CA GLY A 182 11.99 30.35 -15.59
C GLY A 182 13.40 30.23 -16.20
N ALA A 183 14.47 30.53 -15.46
CA ALA A 183 15.79 30.74 -16.07
C ALA A 183 16.66 29.48 -16.24
N ARG A 184 16.37 28.36 -15.55
CA ARG A 184 17.25 27.16 -15.56
C ARG A 184 16.91 26.13 -16.64
N GLY A 185 15.71 26.17 -17.23
CA GLY A 185 15.30 25.21 -18.25
C GLY A 185 15.87 25.51 -19.64
N GLU A 186 16.13 26.78 -19.94
CA GLU A 186 16.48 27.24 -21.29
C GLU A 186 17.98 27.09 -21.60
N GLU A 187 18.84 27.25 -20.58
CA GLU A 187 20.29 27.10 -20.73
C GLU A 187 20.73 25.64 -20.97
N ARG A 188 19.97 24.67 -20.46
CA ARG A 188 20.23 23.24 -20.68
C ARG A 188 19.93 22.82 -22.13
N ARG A 189 18.86 23.36 -22.73
CA ARG A 189 18.49 23.09 -24.13
C ARG A 189 19.46 23.72 -25.14
N ARG A 190 20.18 24.78 -24.76
CA ARG A 190 21.18 25.43 -25.62
C ARG A 190 22.45 24.59 -25.76
N ARG A 191 22.93 23.95 -24.68
CA ARG A 191 24.13 23.09 -24.72
C ARG A 191 23.93 21.84 -25.58
N ASP A 192 22.78 21.19 -25.48
CA ASP A 192 22.50 19.97 -26.26
C ASP A 192 22.44 20.22 -27.79
N ARG A 193 22.12 21.45 -28.22
CA ARG A 193 22.16 21.84 -29.64
C ARG A 193 23.58 22.13 -30.14
N GLU A 194 24.47 22.63 -29.30
CA GLU A 194 25.86 22.91 -29.70
C GLU A 194 26.66 21.61 -29.90
N ASP A 195 26.45 20.60 -29.05
CA ASP A 195 27.16 19.31 -29.18
C ASP A 195 26.73 18.50 -30.42
N GLN A 196 25.47 18.59 -30.85
CA GLN A 196 25.02 17.94 -32.09
C GLN A 196 25.59 18.59 -33.37
N SER A 197 26.01 19.85 -33.30
CA SER A 197 26.58 20.55 -34.47
C SER A 197 28.06 20.21 -34.75
N ARG A 198 28.77 19.60 -33.78
CA ARG A 198 30.22 19.31 -33.88
C ARG A 198 30.55 17.85 -34.18
N GLY A 199 29.59 16.94 -34.13
CA GLY A 199 29.81 15.48 -34.27
C GLY A 199 29.77 14.93 -35.70
N GLY A 200 29.93 15.77 -36.73
CA GLY A 200 29.67 15.42 -38.13
C GLY A 200 30.90 15.32 -39.04
N GLU A 201 32.02 14.74 -38.59
CA GLU A 201 33.10 14.34 -39.50
C GLU A 201 33.30 12.81 -39.45
N CYS A 202 32.52 12.11 -40.26
CA CYS A 202 32.75 10.71 -40.60
C CYS A 202 34.05 10.59 -41.41
N VAL A 203 35.17 10.33 -40.74
CA VAL A 203 36.42 9.95 -41.41
C VAL A 203 36.24 8.57 -42.03
N ALA A 204 36.09 8.54 -43.35
CA ALA A 204 36.06 7.33 -44.15
C ALA A 204 37.39 6.56 -44.01
N ARG A 205 37.32 5.29 -43.60
CA ARG A 205 38.47 4.38 -43.65
C ARG A 205 38.70 3.94 -45.10
N PRO A 206 39.90 4.15 -45.68
CA PRO A 206 40.22 3.59 -46.99
C PRO A 206 40.46 2.08 -46.87
N GLY A 207 39.87 1.34 -47.82
CA GLY A 207 40.07 -0.09 -47.97
C GLY A 207 41.44 -0.46 -48.54
N GLY A 208 41.97 -1.60 -48.10
CA GLY A 208 43.01 -2.39 -48.77
C GLY A 208 42.50 -3.83 -48.80
N VAL A 209 42.00 -4.34 -49.92
CA VAL A 209 42.73 -5.02 -51.02
C VAL A 209 43.26 -6.39 -50.59
N LYS A 210 42.61 -7.40 -51.19
CA LYS A 210 42.98 -8.79 -51.51
C LYS A 210 44.17 -9.43 -50.79
#